data_AF-A0A1Y3NRL9-F1
#
_entry.id   AF-A0A1Y3NRL9-F1
#
_cell.length_a   1.000
_cell.length_b   1.000
_cell.length_c   1.000
_cell.angle_alpha   90.00
_cell.angle_beta   90.00
_cell.angle_gamma   90.00
#
_symmetry.space_group_name_H-M   'P 1'
#
loop_
_entity.id
_entity.type
_entity.pdbx_description
1 polymer ?
#
loop_
_entity_poly.entity_id
_entity_poly.type
_entity_poly.pdbx_seq_one_letter_code
_entity_poly.pdbx_strand_id
1 'polypeptide(L)'
;MSELNNNINNNNDSEYYKDLCKKVQPFLSDHIRKYLQTIPNVKSLIPQALPCYGIVVIADISGYSKLASILAEQGSIGAELLSKTMNGYLDMLIDVITNYGGDLRDAVIFCWTYDLGNDIVDNMTETSFNFFDAGFMMINVIMCCLELIKTVNENPVYIPGYQTVLGIHLALGAGNMFHIHLVRI
;
A
#
# COMPACT_ATOMS: atom_id res chain seq x y z
N MET A 1 6.05 48.93 -11.56
CA MET A 1 7.20 48.02 -11.81
C MET A 1 7.32 46.88 -10.78
N SER A 2 6.44 46.79 -9.77
CA SER A 2 6.51 45.78 -8.69
C SER A 2 5.57 44.58 -8.86
N GLU A 3 4.63 44.60 -9.81
CA GLU A 3 3.63 43.52 -9.96
C GLU A 3 4.04 42.41 -10.94
N LEU A 4 5.04 42.63 -11.81
CA LEU A 4 5.51 41.59 -12.74
C LEU A 4 6.43 40.55 -12.10
N ASN A 5 7.12 40.88 -11.01
CA ASN A 5 8.10 39.97 -10.38
C ASN A 5 7.45 38.92 -9.46
N ASN A 6 6.22 39.14 -8.97
CA ASN A 6 5.54 38.18 -8.09
C ASN A 6 4.87 37.03 -8.86
N ASN A 7 4.48 37.23 -10.12
CA ASN A 7 3.83 36.19 -10.92
C ASN A 7 4.80 35.14 -11.49
N ILE A 8 6.08 35.50 -11.67
CA ILE A 8 7.08 34.57 -12.23
C ILE A 8 7.57 33.57 -11.17
N ASN A 9 7.73 34.02 -9.91
CA ASN A 9 8.12 33.13 -8.81
C ASN A 9 7.01 32.13 -8.43
N ASN A 10 5.75 32.57 -8.39
CA ASN A 10 4.62 31.69 -8.04
C ASN A 10 4.39 30.54 -9.03
N ASN A 11 4.68 30.74 -10.32
CA ASN A 11 4.54 29.69 -11.33
C ASN A 11 5.64 28.62 -11.22
N ASN A 12 6.88 29.05 -10.99
CA ASN A 12 8.01 28.14 -10.80
C ASN A 12 7.86 27.29 -9.52
N ASP A 13 7.36 27.90 -8.43
CA ASP A 13 7.09 27.21 -7.18
C ASP A 13 5.94 26.19 -7.35
N SER A 14 4.84 26.58 -8.00
CA SER A 14 3.72 25.68 -8.28
C SER A 14 4.14 24.49 -9.15
N GLU A 15 4.99 24.70 -10.16
CA GLU A 15 5.50 23.63 -11.02
C GLU A 15 6.45 22.68 -10.26
N TYR A 16 7.31 23.23 -9.40
CA TYR A 16 8.16 22.46 -8.49
C TYR A 16 7.35 21.58 -7.53
N TYR A 17 6.31 22.11 -6.89
CA TYR A 17 5.46 21.33 -6.00
C TYR A 17 4.65 20.26 -6.73
N LYS A 18 4.21 20.52 -7.96
CA LYS A 18 3.55 19.50 -8.80
C LYS A 18 4.50 18.35 -9.14
N ASP A 19 5.74 18.66 -9.49
CA ASP A 19 6.77 17.64 -9.75
C ASP A 19 7.11 16.84 -8.47
N LEU A 20 7.21 17.52 -7.33
CA LEU A 20 7.42 16.87 -6.04
C LEU A 20 6.25 15.95 -5.67
N CYS A 21 5.01 16.39 -5.85
CA CYS A 21 3.82 15.57 -5.60
C CYS A 21 3.82 14.30 -6.45
N LYS A 22 4.21 14.39 -7.74
CA LYS A 22 4.36 13.21 -8.61
C LYS A 22 5.42 12.24 -8.10
N LYS A 23 6.51 12.75 -7.53
CA LYS A 23 7.59 11.92 -6.94
C LYS A 23 7.16 11.23 -5.64
N VAL A 24 6.30 11.85 -4.84
CA VAL A 24 5.83 11.30 -3.56
C VAL A 24 4.62 10.37 -3.74
N GLN A 25 3.83 10.55 -4.80
CA GLN A 25 2.60 9.79 -5.06
C GLN A 25 2.75 8.27 -5.02
N PRO A 26 3.84 7.63 -5.50
CA PRO A 26 4.03 6.18 -5.42
C PRO A 26 4.20 5.65 -3.99
N PHE A 27 4.59 6.52 -3.05
CA PHE A 27 4.76 6.17 -1.64
C PHE A 27 3.48 6.38 -0.82
N LEU A 28 2.41 6.86 -1.45
CA LEU A 28 1.11 7.04 -0.81
C LEU A 28 0.17 5.92 -1.26
N SER A 29 -0.37 5.22 -0.27
CA SER A 29 -1.42 4.22 -0.49
C SER A 29 -2.63 4.86 -1.20
N ASP A 30 -3.33 4.07 -2.01
CA ASP A 30 -4.50 4.51 -2.78
C ASP A 30 -5.55 5.18 -1.90
N HIS A 31 -5.74 4.62 -0.71
CA HIS A 31 -6.64 5.18 0.28
C HIS A 31 -6.28 6.62 0.66
N ILE A 32 -4.99 6.90 0.95
CA ILE A 32 -4.55 8.26 1.29
C ILE A 32 -4.68 9.19 0.09
N ARG A 33 -4.37 8.72 -1.12
CA ARG A 33 -4.53 9.52 -2.35
C ARG A 33 -5.98 9.93 -2.57
N LYS A 34 -6.92 8.99 -2.44
CA LYS A 34 -8.36 9.26 -2.54
C LYS A 34 -8.84 10.22 -1.44
N TYR A 35 -8.43 9.99 -0.19
CA TYR A 35 -8.77 10.87 0.93
C TYR A 35 -8.26 12.30 0.72
N LEU A 36 -7.01 12.49 0.28
CA LEU A 36 -6.48 13.83 0.01
C LEU A 36 -7.22 14.56 -1.12
N GLN A 37 -7.84 13.84 -2.06
CA GLN A 37 -8.67 14.43 -3.11
C GLN A 37 -10.02 14.93 -2.60
N THR A 38 -10.55 14.38 -1.50
CA THR A 38 -11.80 14.87 -0.90
C THR A 38 -11.61 16.14 -0.08
N ILE A 39 -10.36 16.48 0.25
CA ILE A 39 -10.03 17.63 1.08
C ILE A 39 -9.81 18.87 0.21
N PRO A 40 -10.65 19.91 0.35
CA PRO A 40 -10.53 21.13 -0.47
C PRO A 40 -9.31 21.98 -0.09
N ASN A 41 -8.82 21.88 1.14
CA ASN A 41 -7.66 22.62 1.62
C ASN A 41 -6.82 21.79 2.60
N VAL A 42 -5.59 21.46 2.23
CA VAL A 42 -4.67 20.67 3.07
C VAL A 42 -4.37 21.35 4.40
N LYS A 43 -4.44 22.70 4.48
CA LYS A 43 -4.26 23.45 5.74
C LYS A 43 -5.41 23.29 6.73
N SER A 44 -6.56 22.75 6.31
CA SER A 44 -7.69 22.43 7.19
C SER A 44 -7.73 20.97 7.60
N LEU A 45 -6.67 20.20 7.35
CA LEU A 45 -6.53 18.84 7.83
C LEU A 45 -6.60 18.83 9.37
N ILE A 46 -7.59 18.12 9.91
CA ILE A 46 -7.73 17.85 11.33
C ILE A 46 -7.58 16.36 11.59
N PRO A 47 -7.13 15.94 12.79
CA PRO A 47 -7.13 14.54 13.15
C PRO A 47 -8.53 13.93 13.06
N GLN A 48 -8.66 12.80 12.38
CA GLN A 48 -9.95 12.15 12.15
C GLN A 48 -9.83 10.62 12.19
N ALA A 49 -10.83 9.96 12.77
CA ALA A 49 -11.00 8.51 12.69
C ALA A 49 -12.24 8.21 11.85
N LEU A 50 -12.03 7.60 10.67
CA LEU A 50 -13.08 7.22 9.74
C LEU A 50 -13.37 5.72 9.86
N PRO A 51 -14.61 5.31 10.19
CA PRO A 51 -14.95 3.89 10.27
C PRO A 51 -15.02 3.26 8.88
N CYS A 52 -14.48 2.06 8.76
CA CYS A 52 -14.58 1.25 7.56
C CYS A 52 -14.69 -0.24 7.92
N TYR A 53 -15.14 -1.05 6.97
CA TYR A 53 -14.97 -2.50 7.04
C TYR A 53 -13.84 -2.87 6.11
N GLY A 54 -12.98 -3.80 6.53
CA GLY A 54 -11.91 -4.24 5.67
C GLY A 54 -11.41 -5.62 5.97
N ILE A 55 -10.66 -6.13 5.01
CA ILE A 55 -9.86 -7.34 5.14
C ILE A 55 -8.40 -6.92 5.08
N VAL A 56 -7.64 -7.37 6.07
CA VAL A 56 -6.19 -7.17 6.16
C VAL A 56 -5.51 -8.51 5.96
N VAL A 57 -4.49 -8.51 5.12
CA VAL A 57 -3.56 -9.62 4.99
C VAL A 57 -2.20 -9.15 5.46
N ILE A 58 -1.61 -9.90 6.38
CA ILE A 58 -0.24 -9.72 6.84
C ILE A 58 0.59 -10.86 6.27
N ALA A 59 1.67 -10.53 5.58
CA ALA A 59 2.62 -11.47 5.04
C ALA A 59 3.86 -11.60 5.93
N ASP A 60 4.35 -12.82 6.08
CA ASP A 60 5.67 -13.09 6.63
C ASP A 60 6.52 -13.78 5.56
N ILE A 61 7.67 -13.18 5.25
CA ILE A 61 8.59 -13.69 4.22
C ILE A 61 9.60 -14.60 4.90
N SER A 62 9.40 -15.91 4.77
CA SER A 62 10.30 -16.89 5.35
C SER A 62 11.63 -16.95 4.57
N GLY A 63 12.72 -17.21 5.29
CA GLY A 63 14.06 -17.26 4.71
C GLY A 63 14.76 -15.90 4.56
N TYR A 64 14.03 -14.78 4.66
CA TYR A 64 14.59 -13.43 4.53
C TYR A 64 15.70 -13.15 5.55
N SER A 65 15.47 -13.38 6.84
CA SER A 65 16.48 -13.06 7.88
C SER A 65 17.78 -13.83 7.69
N LYS A 66 17.67 -15.10 7.27
CA LYS A 66 18.84 -15.93 6.97
C LYS A 66 19.59 -15.38 5.76
N LEU A 67 18.87 -14.99 4.72
CA LEU A 67 19.47 -14.39 3.54
C LEU A 67 20.16 -13.06 3.85
N ALA A 68 19.47 -12.17 4.58
CA ALA A 68 20.00 -10.88 4.97
C ALA A 68 21.27 -11.01 5.80
N SER A 69 21.31 -11.96 6.75
CA SER A 69 22.51 -12.24 7.55
C SER A 69 23.69 -12.68 6.69
N ILE A 70 23.46 -13.59 5.75
CA ILE A 70 24.50 -14.12 4.88
C ILE A 70 25.07 -13.03 3.97
N LEU A 71 24.21 -12.19 3.39
CA LEU A 71 24.64 -11.12 2.51
C LEU A 71 25.28 -9.95 3.27
N ALA A 72 24.90 -9.71 4.52
CA ALA A 72 25.55 -8.70 5.35
C ALA A 72 27.06 -8.97 5.55
N GLU A 73 27.47 -10.24 5.59
CA GLU A 73 28.89 -10.62 5.69
C GLU A 73 29.71 -10.22 4.45
N GLN A 74 29.06 -9.94 3.32
CA GLN A 74 29.71 -9.50 2.08
C GLN A 74 29.84 -7.97 1.96
N GLY A 75 29.45 -7.23 3.00
CA GLY A 75 29.51 -5.77 3.00
C GLY A 75 28.60 -5.14 1.93
N SER A 76 29.14 -4.16 1.19
CA SER A 76 28.36 -3.37 0.22
C SER A 76 27.80 -4.21 -0.94
N ILE A 77 28.53 -5.24 -1.39
CA ILE A 77 28.11 -6.11 -2.49
C ILE A 77 26.88 -6.92 -2.10
N GLY A 78 26.87 -7.46 -0.89
CA GLY A 78 25.72 -8.21 -0.39
C GLY A 78 24.50 -7.34 -0.14
N ALA A 79 24.68 -6.09 0.30
CA ALA A 79 23.57 -5.14 0.45
C ALA A 79 22.89 -4.83 -0.90
N GLU A 80 23.67 -4.61 -1.95
CA GLU A 80 23.15 -4.38 -3.30
C GLU A 80 22.41 -5.61 -3.83
N LEU A 81 22.99 -6.80 -3.66
CA LEU A 81 22.38 -8.06 -4.09
C LEU A 81 21.07 -8.32 -3.36
N LEU A 82 21.04 -8.11 -2.04
CA LEU A 82 19.83 -8.24 -1.23
C LEU A 82 18.74 -7.29 -1.72
N SER A 83 19.07 -6.02 -1.94
CA SER A 83 18.11 -5.02 -2.41
C SER A 83 17.54 -5.39 -3.79
N LYS A 84 18.40 -5.77 -4.74
CA LYS A 84 17.97 -6.17 -6.08
C LYS A 84 17.05 -7.40 -6.04
N THR A 85 17.41 -8.40 -5.24
CA THR A 85 16.60 -9.61 -5.09
C THR A 85 15.25 -9.30 -4.44
N MET A 86 15.25 -8.51 -3.36
CA MET A 86 14.02 -8.17 -2.65
C MET A 86 13.08 -7.29 -3.46
N ASN A 87 13.61 -6.33 -4.22
CA ASN A 87 12.78 -5.50 -5.09
C ASN A 87 12.04 -6.36 -6.11
N GLY A 88 12.74 -7.27 -6.81
CA GLY A 88 12.10 -8.17 -7.76
C GLY A 88 11.08 -9.12 -7.12
N TYR A 89 11.34 -9.57 -5.89
CA TYR A 89 10.38 -10.37 -5.13
C TYR A 89 9.12 -9.57 -4.78
N LEU A 90 9.28 -8.36 -4.24
CA LEU A 90 8.18 -7.48 -3.84
C LEU A 90 7.37 -7.00 -5.05
N ASP A 91 8.02 -6.64 -6.17
CA ASP A 91 7.35 -6.22 -7.41
C ASP A 91 6.36 -7.30 -7.89
N MET A 92 6.80 -8.57 -7.89
CA MET A 92 5.95 -9.71 -8.23
C MET A 92 4.76 -9.88 -7.27
N LEU A 93 4.94 -9.65 -5.97
CA LEU A 93 3.81 -9.68 -5.02
C LEU A 93 2.84 -8.52 -5.28
N ILE A 94 3.37 -7.32 -5.51
CA ILE A 94 2.60 -6.10 -5.77
C ILE A 94 1.72 -6.29 -7.01
N ASP A 95 2.24 -6.87 -8.08
CA ASP A 95 1.47 -7.15 -9.30
C ASP A 95 0.27 -8.04 -9.01
N VAL A 96 0.44 -9.10 -8.22
CA VAL A 96 -0.68 -9.98 -7.83
C VAL A 96 -1.67 -9.24 -6.95
N ILE A 97 -1.22 -8.52 -5.92
CA ILE A 97 -2.12 -7.83 -4.96
C ILE A 97 -2.96 -6.75 -5.66
N THR A 98 -2.32 -5.95 -6.51
CA THR A 98 -2.98 -4.86 -7.22
C THR A 98 -3.99 -5.38 -8.25
N ASN A 99 -3.73 -6.53 -8.89
CA ASN A 99 -4.70 -7.19 -9.78
C ASN A 99 -6.00 -7.59 -9.06
N TYR A 100 -5.94 -7.88 -7.76
CA TYR A 100 -7.12 -8.17 -6.93
C TYR A 100 -7.68 -6.91 -6.23
N GLY A 101 -7.21 -5.72 -6.58
CA GLY A 101 -7.70 -4.44 -6.03
C GLY A 101 -7.23 -4.14 -4.60
N GLY A 102 -6.16 -4.80 -4.14
CA GLY A 102 -5.56 -4.54 -2.84
C GLY A 102 -4.69 -3.30 -2.83
N ASP A 103 -4.65 -2.61 -1.69
CA ASP A 103 -3.74 -1.48 -1.43
C ASP A 103 -2.58 -1.95 -0.55
N LEU A 104 -1.34 -1.70 -1.01
CA LEU A 104 -0.13 -1.97 -0.24
C LEU A 104 0.09 -0.82 0.75
N ARG A 105 0.03 -1.11 2.05
CA ARG A 105 0.29 -0.10 3.10
C ARG A 105 1.71 -0.14 3.62
N ASP A 106 2.26 -1.34 3.70
CA ASP A 106 3.64 -1.63 4.09
C ASP A 106 4.10 -2.87 3.33
N ALA A 107 5.41 -3.15 3.25
CA ALA A 107 6.01 -4.24 2.48
C ALA A 107 5.40 -5.64 2.78
N VAL A 108 4.69 -5.75 3.91
CA VAL A 108 4.05 -6.97 4.40
C VAL A 108 2.57 -6.82 4.75
N ILE A 109 1.95 -5.66 4.54
CA ILE A 109 0.55 -5.42 4.91
C ILE A 109 -0.24 -4.95 3.70
N PHE A 110 -1.28 -5.72 3.38
CA PHE A 110 -2.21 -5.45 2.28
C PHE A 110 -3.62 -5.28 2.84
N CYS A 111 -4.39 -4.36 2.27
CA CYS A 111 -5.75 -4.14 2.71
C CYS A 111 -6.75 -3.95 1.56
N TRP A 112 -7.98 -4.39 1.83
CA TRP A 112 -9.16 -4.12 1.05
C TRP A 112 -10.19 -3.51 1.98
N THR A 113 -10.71 -2.34 1.64
CA THR A 113 -11.55 -1.56 2.54
C THR A 113 -12.76 -0.99 1.84
N TYR A 114 -13.89 -0.97 2.55
CA TYR A 114 -15.12 -0.28 2.18
C TYR A 114 -15.43 0.78 3.23
N ASP A 115 -15.57 2.03 2.79
CA ASP A 115 -15.91 3.14 3.69
C ASP A 115 -17.36 2.99 4.16
N LEU A 116 -17.58 2.92 5.47
CA LEU A 116 -18.93 2.77 6.04
C LEU A 116 -19.70 4.10 6.11
N GLY A 117 -19.16 5.19 5.54
CA GLY A 117 -19.65 6.55 5.73
C GLY A 117 -19.72 7.45 4.48
N ASN A 118 -19.44 6.93 3.28
CA ASN A 118 -19.45 7.75 2.06
C ASN A 118 -20.71 7.63 1.19
N ASP A 119 -21.64 6.71 1.50
CA ASP A 119 -22.94 6.58 0.80
C ASP A 119 -24.03 7.51 1.36
N ILE A 120 -23.65 8.58 2.08
CA ILE A 120 -24.60 9.51 2.73
C ILE A 120 -25.24 10.50 1.73
N VAL A 121 -25.03 10.34 0.42
CA VAL A 121 -25.54 11.26 -0.60
C VAL A 121 -26.46 10.59 -1.63
N ASP A 122 -27.30 9.65 -1.21
CA ASP A 122 -28.66 9.56 -1.77
C ASP A 122 -29.53 8.60 -0.94
N ASN A 123 -30.59 9.13 -0.36
CA ASN A 123 -31.67 8.42 0.33
C ASN A 123 -31.29 7.70 1.63
N MET A 124 -31.63 8.36 2.76
CA MET A 124 -31.73 7.76 4.10
C MET A 124 -32.77 6.62 4.13
N THR A 125 -32.39 5.45 3.65
CA THR A 125 -33.01 4.17 3.99
C THR A 125 -31.91 3.12 4.00
N GLU A 126 -31.43 2.82 5.21
CA GLU A 126 -30.55 1.70 5.55
C GLU A 126 -29.11 1.76 5.00
N THR A 127 -28.23 2.40 5.78
CA THR A 127 -26.79 2.08 5.82
C THR A 127 -26.60 0.64 6.33
N SER A 128 -27.01 -0.34 5.52
CA SER A 128 -26.79 -1.74 5.82
C SER A 128 -25.46 -2.14 5.19
N PHE A 129 -24.52 -2.53 6.04
CA PHE A 129 -23.32 -3.21 5.61
C PHE A 129 -23.73 -4.38 4.69
N ASN A 130 -23.36 -4.31 3.41
CA ASN A 130 -23.76 -5.34 2.47
C ASN A 130 -22.89 -6.59 2.68
N PHE A 131 -23.43 -7.56 3.42
CA PHE A 131 -22.79 -8.85 3.65
C PHE A 131 -22.42 -9.58 2.34
N PHE A 132 -23.16 -9.32 1.25
CA PHE A 132 -22.84 -9.89 -0.06
C PHE A 132 -21.54 -9.31 -0.62
N ASP A 133 -21.36 -7.99 -0.55
CA ASP A 133 -20.14 -7.31 -1.01
C ASP A 133 -18.94 -7.71 -0.14
N ALA A 134 -19.15 -7.82 1.17
CA ALA A 134 -18.13 -8.32 2.10
C ALA A 134 -17.73 -9.78 1.80
N GLY A 135 -18.71 -10.63 1.48
CA GLY A 135 -18.47 -12.01 1.08
C GLY A 135 -17.70 -12.12 -0.24
N PHE A 136 -18.07 -11.31 -1.23
CA PHE A 136 -17.35 -11.23 -2.51
C PHE A 136 -15.91 -10.75 -2.30
N MET A 137 -15.71 -9.69 -1.50
CA MET A 137 -14.39 -9.18 -1.14
C MET A 137 -13.55 -10.27 -0.44
N MET A 138 -14.15 -11.02 0.48
CA MET A 138 -13.47 -12.13 1.17
C MET A 138 -13.01 -13.22 0.20
N ILE A 139 -13.88 -13.64 -0.72
CA ILE A 139 -13.53 -14.63 -1.75
C ILE A 139 -12.40 -14.09 -2.62
N ASN A 140 -12.50 -12.83 -3.05
CA ASN A 140 -11.49 -12.20 -3.88
C ASN A 140 -10.12 -12.14 -3.18
N VAL A 141 -10.08 -11.80 -1.89
CA VAL A 141 -8.84 -11.79 -1.09
C VAL A 141 -8.29 -13.20 -0.88
N ILE A 142 -9.13 -14.20 -0.64
CA ILE A 142 -8.69 -15.60 -0.55
C ILE A 142 -8.04 -16.05 -1.87
N MET A 143 -8.65 -15.71 -3.01
CA MET A 143 -8.08 -16.02 -4.32
C MET A 143 -6.74 -15.31 -4.54
N CYS A 144 -6.63 -14.04 -4.16
CA CYS A 144 -5.36 -13.31 -4.14
C CYS A 144 -4.29 -14.02 -3.31
N CYS A 145 -4.63 -14.46 -2.09
CA CYS A 145 -3.70 -15.17 -1.20
C CYS A 145 -3.21 -16.49 -1.80
N LEU A 146 -4.11 -17.26 -2.42
CA LEU A 146 -3.75 -18.51 -3.09
C LEU A 146 -2.84 -18.26 -4.29
N GLU A 147 -3.11 -17.21 -5.07
CA GLU A 147 -2.27 -16.81 -6.19
C GLU A 147 -0.89 -16.33 -5.72
N LEU A 148 -0.80 -15.57 -4.63
CA LEU A 148 0.48 -15.17 -4.03
C LEU A 148 1.32 -16.38 -3.64
N ILE A 149 0.73 -17.35 -2.92
CA ILE A 149 1.41 -18.58 -2.51
C ILE A 149 1.88 -19.36 -3.75
N LYS A 150 1.03 -19.50 -4.76
CA LYS A 150 1.36 -20.17 -6.01
C LYS A 150 2.52 -19.47 -6.73
N THR A 151 2.43 -18.16 -6.92
CA THR A 151 3.42 -17.33 -7.60
C THR A 151 4.78 -17.41 -6.93
N VAL A 152 4.84 -17.32 -5.59
CA VAL A 152 6.10 -17.48 -4.82
C VAL A 152 6.68 -18.88 -4.99
N ASN A 153 5.85 -19.92 -4.96
CA ASN A 153 6.30 -21.30 -5.12
C ASN A 153 6.78 -21.62 -6.54
N GLU A 154 6.14 -21.06 -7.57
CA GLU A 154 6.49 -21.28 -8.98
C GLU A 154 7.68 -20.44 -9.45
N ASN A 155 7.95 -19.32 -8.78
CA ASN A 155 9.06 -18.42 -9.08
C ASN A 155 10.05 -18.34 -7.91
N PRO A 156 10.70 -19.46 -7.54
CA PRO A 156 11.66 -19.47 -6.45
C PRO A 156 12.81 -18.52 -6.75
N VAL A 157 13.04 -17.61 -5.81
CA VAL A 157 14.12 -16.64 -5.90
C VAL A 157 15.44 -17.32 -5.54
N TYR A 158 16.32 -17.46 -6.53
CA TYR A 158 17.66 -17.99 -6.35
C TYR A 158 18.69 -16.89 -6.30
N ILE A 159 19.61 -16.97 -5.35
CA ILE A 159 20.80 -16.12 -5.33
C ILE A 159 22.01 -17.01 -5.63
N PRO A 160 22.80 -16.69 -6.68
CA PRO A 160 23.99 -17.45 -7.02
C PRO A 160 24.92 -17.62 -5.82
N GLY A 161 25.26 -18.88 -5.50
CA GLY A 161 26.11 -19.22 -4.35
C GLY A 161 25.35 -19.50 -3.04
N TYR A 162 24.02 -19.37 -3.00
CA TYR A 162 23.23 -19.53 -1.79
C TYR A 162 22.01 -20.44 -1.98
N GLN A 163 21.82 -21.39 -1.05
CA GLN A 163 20.70 -22.36 -1.04
C GLN A 163 19.52 -21.88 -0.17
N THR A 164 19.16 -20.60 -0.23
CA THR A 164 17.98 -20.09 0.47
C THR A 164 16.85 -19.84 -0.50
N VAL A 165 15.71 -20.50 -0.26
CA VAL A 165 14.45 -20.26 -0.97
C VAL A 165 13.60 -19.35 -0.08
N LEU A 166 13.05 -18.28 -0.66
CA LEU A 166 12.08 -17.43 0.02
C LEU A 166 10.68 -18.04 -0.08
N GLY A 167 9.97 -18.07 1.04
CA GLY A 167 8.57 -18.47 1.08
C GLY A 167 7.70 -17.36 1.67
N ILE A 168 6.38 -17.55 1.62
CA ILE A 168 5.43 -16.59 2.18
C ILE A 168 4.40 -17.30 3.07
N HIS A 169 4.16 -16.75 4.25
CA HIS A 169 3.05 -17.11 5.11
C HIS A 169 2.08 -15.94 5.18
N LEU A 170 0.78 -16.21 5.10
CA LEU A 170 -0.25 -15.18 5.07
C LEU A 170 -1.20 -15.36 6.25
N ALA A 171 -1.43 -14.29 7.00
CA ALA A 171 -2.46 -14.20 8.03
C ALA A 171 -3.53 -13.22 7.55
N LEU A 172 -4.80 -13.63 7.62
CA LEU A 172 -5.93 -12.84 7.15
C LEU A 172 -6.87 -12.52 8.32
N GLY A 173 -7.25 -11.24 8.44
CA GLY A 173 -8.28 -10.77 9.38
C GLY A 173 -9.32 -9.92 8.66
N ALA A 174 -10.59 -10.06 9.04
CA ALA A 174 -11.71 -9.31 8.45
C ALA A 174 -12.55 -8.68 9.56
N GLY A 175 -13.00 -7.43 9.37
CA GLY A 175 -13.87 -6.78 10.34
C GLY A 175 -13.93 -5.27 10.23
N ASN A 176 -14.61 -4.67 11.20
CA ASN A 176 -14.65 -3.22 11.37
C ASN A 176 -13.27 -2.71 11.79
N MET A 177 -12.85 -1.62 11.18
CA MET A 177 -11.58 -0.95 11.40
C MET A 177 -11.76 0.57 11.28
N PHE A 178 -10.70 1.30 11.62
CA PHE A 178 -10.69 2.75 11.50
C PHE A 178 -9.49 3.20 10.68
N HIS A 179 -9.72 4.09 9.73
CA HIS A 179 -8.66 4.90 9.14
C HIS A 179 -8.43 6.12 10.03
N ILE A 180 -7.27 6.15 10.68
CA ILE A 180 -6.89 7.25 11.57
C ILE A 180 -5.93 8.17 10.81
N HIS A 181 -6.41 9.36 10.47
CA HIS A 181 -5.62 10.40 9.85
C HIS A 181 -5.07 11.29 10.96
N LEU A 182 -3.76 11.29 11.13
CA LEU A 182 -3.06 12.16 12.07
C LEU A 182 -2.39 13.29 11.31
N VAL A 183 -2.54 14.50 11.80
CA VAL A 183 -1.95 15.70 11.22
C VAL A 183 -1.02 16.28 12.26
N ARG A 184 0.21 16.59 11.87
CA ARG A 184 1.17 17.20 12.80
C ARG A 184 0.71 18.64 13.06
N ILE A 185 0.31 18.90 14.30
CA ILE A 185 -0.02 20.22 14.84
C ILE A 185 1.28 21.00 15.04
#